data_AF-A0A6C0E5E2-F1
#
_entry.id   AF-A0A6C0E5E2-F1
#
_cell.length_a   1.000
_cell.length_b   1.000
_cell.length_c   1.000
_cell.angle_alpha   90.00
_cell.angle_beta   90.00
_cell.angle_gamma   90.00
#
_symmetry.space_group_name_H-M   'P 1'
#
loop_
_entity.id
_entity.type
_entity.pdbx_description
1 polymer ?
#
loop_
_entity_poly.entity_id
_entity_poly.type
_entity_poly.pdbx_seq_one_letter_code
_entity_poly.pdbx_strand_id
1 'polypeptide(L)'
;MNLVTSIDNYDPQYVLFCETTKNNIIPDSEFVRILYSTPIMTMTGIYLYVHIDDLSCDKFYNKHKCIFNISAHKDTITKLKTLEESILTSLNVPNHTPLYKLHDQLSVGNIKTMDHIETSPGLDFVLKISGVWITDTNYGLTYKFSHLKQTLTINQ
;
A
#
# COMPACT_ATOMS: atom_id res chain seq x y z
N MET A 1 3.61 12.70 12.59
CA MET A 1 3.18 13.35 11.34
C MET A 1 3.54 12.43 10.20
N ASN A 2 2.57 11.97 9.41
CA ASN A 2 2.85 11.20 8.20
C ASN A 2 2.71 12.19 7.02
N LEU A 3 3.78 12.40 6.27
CA LEU A 3 3.69 13.10 5.00
C LEU A 3 3.14 12.10 3.98
N VAL A 4 2.10 12.50 3.26
CA VAL A 4 1.40 11.63 2.31
C VAL A 4 1.58 12.23 0.92
N THR A 5 1.97 11.38 -0.02
CA THR A 5 2.21 11.77 -1.40
C THR A 5 1.03 11.30 -2.26
N SER A 6 0.63 12.09 -3.26
CA SER A 6 -0.29 11.60 -4.29
C SER A 6 0.39 10.49 -5.10
N ILE A 7 -0.38 9.53 -5.61
CA ILE A 7 0.12 8.49 -6.51
C ILE A 7 0.79 9.11 -7.74
N ASP A 8 0.34 10.28 -8.19
CA ASP A 8 0.91 10.99 -9.35
C ASP A 8 2.30 11.58 -9.11
N ASN A 9 2.67 11.82 -7.83
CA ASN A 9 3.96 12.40 -7.44
C ASN A 9 4.96 11.32 -6.98
N TYR A 10 4.63 10.05 -7.15
CA TYR A 10 5.53 8.94 -6.85
C TYR A 10 6.62 8.85 -7.92
N ASP A 11 7.88 8.76 -7.48
CA ASP A 11 9.03 8.52 -8.36
C ASP A 11 9.77 7.25 -7.89
N PRO A 12 9.90 6.22 -8.76
CA PRO A 12 10.62 5.00 -8.41
C PRO A 12 12.10 5.22 -8.09
N GLN A 13 12.73 6.30 -8.55
CA GLN A 13 14.14 6.61 -8.27
C GLN A 13 14.40 6.93 -6.79
N TYR A 14 13.39 7.36 -6.05
CA TYR A 14 13.48 7.63 -4.62
C TYR A 14 13.23 6.39 -3.75
N VAL A 15 12.99 5.23 -4.36
CA VAL A 15 12.79 3.97 -3.63
C VAL A 15 14.14 3.33 -3.33
N LEU A 16 14.43 3.15 -2.05
CA LEU A 16 15.64 2.49 -1.57
C LEU A 16 15.26 1.17 -0.88
N PHE A 17 15.97 0.10 -1.23
CA PHE A 17 15.85 -1.21 -0.58
C PHE A 17 16.96 -1.38 0.45
N CYS A 18 16.60 -1.67 1.69
CA CYS A 18 17.56 -1.96 2.75
C CYS A 18 18.01 -3.42 2.70
N GLU A 19 19.01 -3.75 3.52
CA GLU A 19 19.45 -5.12 3.74
C GLU A 19 18.30 -6.03 4.20
N THR A 20 18.39 -7.27 3.76
CA THR A 20 17.43 -8.31 4.07
C THR A 20 17.51 -8.70 5.55
N THR A 21 16.37 -8.78 6.20
CA THR A 21 16.25 -9.17 7.60
C THR A 21 15.32 -10.37 7.75
N LYS A 22 15.46 -11.15 8.83
CA LYS A 22 14.51 -12.22 9.13
C LYS A 22 13.11 -11.64 9.32
N ASN A 23 12.12 -12.24 8.67
CA ASN A 23 10.74 -11.81 8.81
C ASN A 23 10.14 -12.41 10.11
N ASN A 24 9.65 -11.55 10.98
CA ASN A 24 9.02 -11.98 12.25
C ASN A 24 7.55 -12.38 12.09
N ILE A 25 6.93 -12.12 10.93
CA ILE A 25 5.49 -12.32 10.69
C ILE A 25 5.25 -13.59 9.87
N ILE A 26 6.06 -13.80 8.84
CA ILE A 26 5.95 -14.97 7.96
C ILE A 26 7.13 -15.90 8.28
N PRO A 27 6.89 -17.12 8.80
CA PRO A 27 7.93 -18.10 9.07
C PRO A 27 8.75 -18.40 7.81
N ASP A 28 10.04 -18.66 7.99
CA ASP A 28 10.97 -19.02 6.90
C ASP A 28 10.93 -18.05 5.72
N SER A 29 10.81 -16.76 6.04
CA SER A 29 10.84 -15.72 5.03
C SER A 29 11.73 -14.56 5.45
N GLU A 30 12.12 -13.83 4.43
CA GLU A 30 12.97 -12.67 4.49
C GLU A 30 12.14 -11.40 4.30
N PHE A 31 12.61 -10.30 4.88
CA PHE A 31 11.99 -9.00 4.78
C PHE A 31 13.01 -7.95 4.34
N VAL A 32 12.74 -7.35 3.19
CA VAL A 32 13.47 -6.22 2.63
C VAL A 32 12.69 -4.96 2.96
N ARG A 33 13.26 -4.10 3.81
CA ARG A 33 12.63 -2.83 4.17
C ARG A 33 12.76 -1.85 2.99
N ILE A 34 11.68 -1.13 2.70
CA ILE A 34 11.68 -0.03 1.74
C ILE A 34 11.79 1.30 2.49
N LEU A 35 12.63 2.20 1.99
CA LEU A 35 12.65 3.61 2.35
C LEU A 35 12.29 4.45 1.12
N TYR A 36 11.57 5.55 1.34
CA TYR A 36 11.31 6.53 0.29
C TYR A 36 12.10 7.80 0.59
N SER A 37 13.16 8.05 -0.17
CA SER A 37 14.14 9.09 0.09
C SER A 37 14.14 10.16 -1.01
N THR A 38 13.40 11.23 -0.75
CA THR A 38 13.39 12.43 -1.59
C THR A 38 14.54 13.38 -1.22
N PRO A 39 14.87 14.39 -2.05
CA PRO A 39 15.93 15.36 -1.74
C PRO A 39 15.73 16.12 -0.43
N ILE A 40 14.49 16.23 0.06
CA ILE A 40 14.14 17.00 1.25
C ILE A 40 13.94 16.14 2.50
N MET A 41 13.69 14.83 2.35
CA MET A 41 13.41 13.92 3.47
C MET A 41 13.43 12.44 3.09
N THR A 42 13.63 11.58 4.10
CA THR A 42 13.52 10.12 3.99
C THR A 42 12.40 9.59 4.89
N MET A 43 11.57 8.69 4.35
CA MET A 43 10.46 8.03 5.04
C MET A 43 10.68 6.53 5.20
N THR A 44 10.12 5.97 6.28
CA THR A 44 10.09 4.51 6.52
C THR A 44 8.95 3.84 5.76
N GLY A 45 9.15 3.74 4.45
CA GLY A 45 8.19 3.23 3.48
C GLY A 45 7.60 4.33 2.60
N ILE A 46 6.81 3.91 1.63
CA ILE A 46 6.09 4.79 0.70
C ILE A 46 4.69 5.03 1.29
N TYR A 47 4.25 6.28 1.31
CA TYR A 47 2.96 6.69 1.88
C TYR A 47 2.13 7.38 0.78
N LEU A 48 1.06 6.71 0.36
CA LEU A 48 0.21 7.14 -0.74
C LEU A 48 -1.16 7.54 -0.22
N TYR A 49 -1.69 8.67 -0.71
CA TYR A 49 -3.06 9.08 -0.47
C TYR A 49 -3.99 8.34 -1.45
N VAL A 50 -5.07 7.77 -0.92
CA VAL A 50 -6.09 7.05 -1.70
C VAL A 50 -7.46 7.52 -1.25
N HIS A 51 -8.19 8.20 -2.13
CA HIS A 51 -9.58 8.57 -1.93
C HIS A 51 -10.49 7.53 -2.57
N ILE A 52 -11.55 7.12 -1.87
CA ILE A 52 -12.52 6.16 -2.40
C ILE A 52 -13.94 6.57 -2.02
N ASP A 53 -14.74 6.77 -3.07
CA ASP A 53 -16.17 7.08 -3.02
C ASP A 53 -17.03 5.82 -2.91
N ASP A 54 -18.24 6.00 -2.39
CA ASP A 54 -19.31 4.99 -2.28
C ASP A 54 -18.86 3.71 -1.55
N LEU A 55 -18.28 3.87 -0.36
CA LEU A 55 -17.83 2.76 0.49
C LEU A 55 -18.97 2.21 1.34
N SER A 56 -19.24 0.92 1.24
CA SER A 56 -19.99 0.17 2.27
C SER A 56 -19.03 -0.57 3.18
N CYS A 57 -19.01 -0.24 4.48
CA CYS A 57 -18.12 -0.89 5.43
C CYS A 57 -18.90 -1.85 6.34
N ASP A 58 -18.57 -3.13 6.25
CA ASP A 58 -19.11 -4.17 7.12
C ASP A 58 -18.10 -4.52 8.21
N LYS A 59 -18.62 -4.75 9.42
CA LYS A 59 -17.82 -5.34 10.51
C LYS A 59 -17.50 -6.78 10.15
N PHE A 60 -16.21 -7.08 10.01
CA PHE A 60 -15.70 -8.42 9.76
C PHE A 60 -14.76 -8.84 10.90
N TYR A 61 -15.35 -9.39 11.98
CA TYR A 61 -14.65 -9.69 13.23
C TYR A 61 -13.97 -8.45 13.85
N ASN A 62 -12.66 -8.49 14.13
CA ASN A 62 -11.86 -7.38 14.66
C ASN A 62 -11.35 -6.40 13.58
N LYS A 63 -11.80 -6.56 12.32
CA LYS A 63 -11.41 -5.72 11.18
C LYS A 63 -12.65 -5.19 10.48
N HIS A 64 -12.53 -4.04 9.82
CA HIS A 64 -13.58 -3.52 8.94
C HIS A 64 -13.20 -3.88 7.51
N LYS A 65 -14.14 -4.51 6.81
CA LYS A 65 -14.04 -4.77 5.37
C LYS A 65 -14.89 -3.72 4.69
N CYS A 66 -14.24 -2.81 3.98
CA CYS A 66 -14.91 -1.82 3.17
C CYS A 66 -14.96 -2.29 1.72
N ILE A 67 -16.15 -2.26 1.15
CA ILE A 67 -16.45 -2.69 -0.21
C ILE A 67 -16.73 -1.44 -1.03
N PHE A 68 -16.19 -1.38 -2.23
CA PHE A 68 -16.32 -0.23 -3.13
C PHE A 68 -16.53 -0.71 -4.57
N ASN A 69 -17.04 0.20 -5.41
CA ASN A 69 -17.26 -0.11 -6.81
C ASN A 69 -15.96 -0.05 -7.62
N ILE A 70 -15.53 -1.19 -8.16
CA ILE A 70 -14.33 -1.34 -8.98
C ILE A 70 -14.40 -0.46 -10.24
N SER A 71 -15.60 -0.30 -10.82
CA SER A 71 -15.78 0.44 -12.07
C SER A 71 -15.53 1.94 -11.90
N ALA A 72 -15.93 2.50 -10.75
CA ALA A 72 -15.71 3.91 -10.42
C ALA A 72 -14.22 4.21 -10.16
N HIS A 73 -13.49 3.24 -9.59
CA HIS A 73 -12.11 3.43 -9.11
C HIS A 73 -11.05 2.76 -10.00
N LYS A 74 -11.39 2.41 -11.24
CA LYS A 74 -10.53 1.65 -12.16
C LYS A 74 -9.18 2.32 -12.42
N ASP A 75 -9.16 3.64 -12.53
CA ASP A 75 -7.93 4.41 -12.78
C ASP A 75 -6.98 4.31 -11.59
N THR A 76 -7.48 4.51 -10.37
CA THR A 76 -6.71 4.37 -9.12
C THR A 76 -6.16 2.95 -8.96
N ILE A 77 -6.97 1.93 -9.24
CA ILE A 77 -6.54 0.52 -9.19
C ILE A 77 -5.42 0.25 -10.20
N THR A 78 -5.53 0.80 -11.41
CA THR A 78 -4.54 0.62 -12.47
C THR A 78 -3.22 1.30 -12.09
N LYS A 79 -3.27 2.52 -11.56
CA LYS A 79 -2.06 3.23 -11.08
C LYS A 79 -1.37 2.47 -9.94
N LEU A 80 -2.14 1.98 -8.97
CA LEU A 80 -1.59 1.19 -7.85
C LEU A 80 -0.99 -0.14 -8.32
N LYS A 81 -1.57 -0.78 -9.33
CA LYS A 81 -1.00 -1.98 -9.98
C LYS A 81 0.35 -1.66 -10.61
N THR A 82 0.43 -0.62 -11.44
CA THR A 82 1.69 -0.24 -12.10
C THR A 82 2.77 0.13 -11.09
N LEU A 83 2.39 0.77 -9.98
CA LEU A 83 3.29 1.06 -8.88
C LEU A 83 3.80 -0.22 -8.19
N GLU A 84 2.91 -1.18 -7.91
CA GLU A 84 3.27 -2.47 -7.33
C GLU A 84 4.24 -3.24 -8.24
N GLU A 85 3.94 -3.30 -9.54
CA GLU A 85 4.80 -3.91 -10.56
C GLU A 85 6.17 -3.23 -10.63
N SER A 86 6.21 -1.90 -10.60
CA SER A 86 7.45 -1.13 -10.64
C SER A 86 8.36 -1.43 -9.44
N ILE A 87 7.80 -1.48 -8.22
CA ILE A 87 8.57 -1.76 -6.99
C ILE A 87 9.13 -3.19 -7.03
N LEU A 88 8.29 -4.18 -7.37
CA LEU A 88 8.70 -5.59 -7.38
C LEU A 88 9.74 -5.86 -8.47
N THR A 89 9.56 -5.28 -9.67
CA THR A 89 10.51 -5.40 -10.78
C THR A 89 11.85 -4.76 -10.45
N SER A 90 11.86 -3.66 -9.70
CA SER A 90 13.10 -2.96 -9.30
C SER A 90 13.95 -3.78 -8.33
N LEU A 91 13.32 -4.61 -7.49
CA LEU A 91 14.04 -5.51 -6.58
C LEU A 91 14.67 -6.71 -7.32
N ASN A 92 14.01 -7.18 -8.39
CA ASN A 92 14.45 -8.26 -9.27
C ASN A 92 15.05 -9.48 -8.53
N VAL A 93 14.22 -10.19 -7.78
CA VAL A 93 14.65 -11.40 -7.05
C VAL A 93 14.73 -12.59 -8.02
N PRO A 94 15.93 -13.13 -8.33
CA PRO A 94 16.08 -14.20 -9.30
C PRO A 94 15.42 -15.49 -8.81
N ASN A 95 14.80 -16.25 -9.72
CA ASN A 95 14.11 -17.53 -9.46
C ASN A 95 12.88 -17.45 -8.54
N HIS A 96 12.34 -16.25 -8.29
CA HIS A 96 11.14 -16.08 -7.49
C HIS A 96 9.99 -15.48 -8.31
N THR A 97 8.76 -15.81 -7.94
CA THR A 97 7.56 -15.30 -8.61
C THR A 97 7.00 -14.08 -7.85
N PRO A 98 6.81 -12.92 -8.49
CA PRO A 98 6.16 -11.77 -7.86
C PRO A 98 4.67 -12.05 -7.63
N LEU A 99 4.17 -11.67 -6.46
CA LEU A 99 2.76 -11.75 -6.08
C LEU A 99 2.17 -10.37 -5.83
N TYR A 100 1.16 -10.02 -6.63
CA TYR A 100 0.51 -8.72 -6.66
C TYR A 100 -0.69 -8.63 -5.70
N LYS A 101 -0.43 -8.87 -4.40
CA LYS A 101 -1.50 -8.97 -3.39
C LYS A 101 -2.30 -7.67 -3.24
N LEU A 102 -1.66 -6.51 -3.42
CA LEU A 102 -2.36 -5.23 -3.37
C LEU A 102 -3.35 -5.12 -4.53
N HIS A 103 -2.90 -5.40 -5.76
CA HIS A 103 -3.75 -5.41 -6.93
C HIS A 103 -4.89 -6.43 -6.81
N ASP A 104 -4.61 -7.66 -6.37
CA ASP A 104 -5.62 -8.71 -6.20
C ASP A 104 -6.72 -8.27 -5.22
N GLN A 105 -6.33 -7.67 -4.09
CA GLN A 105 -7.27 -7.18 -3.10
C GLN A 105 -8.17 -6.07 -3.66
N LEU A 106 -7.59 -5.11 -4.37
CA LEU A 106 -8.32 -3.99 -4.97
C LEU A 106 -9.21 -4.41 -6.14
N SER A 107 -8.79 -5.42 -6.91
CA SER A 107 -9.55 -5.96 -8.05
C SER A 107 -10.82 -6.69 -7.63
N VAL A 108 -10.87 -7.19 -6.39
CA VAL A 108 -12.09 -7.75 -5.79
C VAL A 108 -12.97 -6.63 -5.20
N GLY A 109 -12.52 -5.37 -5.19
CA GLY A 109 -13.29 -4.23 -4.69
C GLY A 109 -13.39 -4.21 -3.17
N ASN A 110 -12.36 -4.66 -2.44
CA ASN A 110 -12.37 -4.61 -0.98
C ASN A 110 -11.09 -4.05 -0.36
N ILE A 111 -11.24 -3.24 0.69
CA ILE A 111 -10.16 -2.76 1.54
C ILE A 111 -10.38 -3.28 2.95
N LYS A 112 -9.32 -3.81 3.54
CA LYS A 112 -9.31 -4.33 4.91
C LYS A 112 -8.50 -3.38 5.77
N THR A 113 -9.13 -2.93 6.85
CA THR A 113 -8.55 -1.95 7.76
C THR A 113 -8.89 -2.35 9.20
N MET A 114 -7.99 -2.03 10.12
CA MET A 114 -8.19 -2.25 11.55
C MET A 114 -8.92 -1.08 12.22
N ASP A 115 -9.05 0.05 11.51
CA ASP A 115 -9.71 1.22 12.04
C ASP A 115 -11.23 0.99 12.06
N HIS A 116 -11.89 1.55 13.08
CA HIS A 116 -13.35 1.67 13.07
C HIS A 116 -13.73 2.70 12.01
N ILE A 117 -14.38 2.21 10.96
CA ILE A 117 -14.85 3.01 9.82
C ILE A 117 -16.34 2.75 9.67
N GLU A 118 -17.09 3.83 9.62
CA GLU A 118 -18.52 3.81 9.32
C GLU A 118 -18.72 4.03 7.82
N THR A 119 -19.83 3.52 7.29
CA THR A 119 -20.27 3.77 5.92
C THR A 119 -20.35 5.28 5.68
N SER A 120 -19.64 5.75 4.67
CA SER A 120 -19.53 7.16 4.32
C SER A 120 -19.54 7.30 2.79
N PRO A 121 -20.11 8.38 2.25
CA PRO A 121 -20.11 8.64 0.80
C PRO A 121 -18.69 8.73 0.21
N GLY A 122 -17.70 9.10 1.02
CA GLY A 122 -16.29 9.09 0.62
C GLY A 122 -15.38 8.94 1.83
N LEU A 123 -14.28 8.20 1.67
CA LEU A 123 -13.30 7.96 2.73
C LEU A 123 -11.88 8.11 2.21
N ASP A 124 -11.07 8.76 3.03
CA ASP A 124 -9.66 8.99 2.80
C ASP A 124 -8.82 7.92 3.47
N PHE A 125 -7.93 7.31 2.69
CA PHE A 125 -7.00 6.31 3.16
C PHE A 125 -5.56 6.72 2.93
N VAL A 126 -4.69 6.28 3.83
CA VAL A 126 -3.25 6.24 3.61
C VAL A 126 -2.85 4.80 3.36
N LEU A 127 -2.34 4.53 2.17
CA LEU A 127 -1.68 3.29 1.82
C LEU A 127 -0.20 3.42 2.16
N LYS A 128 0.25 2.68 3.18
CA LYS A 128 1.66 2.54 3.51
C LYS A 128 2.22 1.27 2.89
N ILE A 129 3.27 1.37 2.10
CA ILE A 129 4.09 0.24 1.62
C ILE A 129 5.40 0.26 2.39
N SER A 130 5.64 -0.74 3.25
CA SER A 130 6.78 -0.74 4.18
C SER A 130 7.98 -1.56 3.71
N GLY A 131 7.78 -2.45 2.75
CA GLY A 131 8.82 -3.38 2.31
C GLY A 131 8.28 -4.48 1.42
N VAL A 132 9.17 -5.43 1.13
CA VAL A 132 8.90 -6.64 0.37
C VAL A 132 9.19 -7.85 1.26
N TRP A 133 8.30 -8.82 1.29
CA TRP A 133 8.56 -10.12 1.90
C TRP A 133 8.98 -11.10 0.81
N ILE A 134 9.92 -11.99 1.11
CA ILE A 134 10.48 -12.99 0.18
C ILE A 134 10.43 -14.35 0.88
N THR A 135 9.77 -15.33 0.27
CA THR A 135 9.82 -16.75 0.66
C THR A 135 10.65 -17.51 -0.36
N ASP A 136 10.88 -18.81 -0.17
CA ASP A 136 11.69 -19.65 -1.09
C ASP A 136 11.28 -19.62 -2.58
N THR A 137 10.04 -19.25 -2.88
CA THR A 137 9.46 -19.32 -4.23
C THR A 137 8.82 -18.02 -4.70
N ASN A 138 8.44 -17.15 -3.78
CA ASN A 138 7.57 -16.01 -4.06
C ASN A 138 8.01 -14.77 -3.29
N TYR A 139 7.64 -13.61 -3.78
CA TYR A 139 7.83 -12.36 -3.06
C TYR A 139 6.68 -11.40 -3.35
N GLY A 140 6.43 -10.46 -2.46
CA GLY A 140 5.35 -9.49 -2.63
C GLY A 140 5.45 -8.32 -1.68
N LEU A 141 4.61 -7.32 -1.87
CA LEU A 141 4.61 -6.13 -1.02
C LEU A 141 4.04 -6.42 0.37
N THR A 142 4.61 -5.75 1.37
CA THR A 142 4.02 -5.57 2.69
C THR A 142 3.40 -4.18 2.73
N TYR A 143 2.07 -4.12 2.83
CA TYR A 143 1.32 -2.88 2.82
C TYR A 143 0.21 -2.84 3.89
N LYS A 144 -0.25 -1.63 4.22
CA LYS A 144 -1.35 -1.39 5.16
C LYS A 144 -2.16 -0.16 4.73
N PHE A 145 -3.48 -0.29 4.78
CA PHE A 145 -4.41 0.83 4.70
C PHE A 145 -4.73 1.36 6.11
N SER A 146 -4.74 2.68 6.27
CA SER A 146 -5.17 3.38 7.48
C SER A 146 -6.13 4.49 7.12
N HIS A 147 -7.22 4.61 7.88
CA HIS A 147 -8.21 5.66 7.70
C HIS A 147 -7.65 7.01 8.13
N LEU A 148 -7.80 8.02 7.28
CA LEU A 148 -7.36 9.38 7.56
C LEU A 148 -8.50 10.15 8.25
N LYS A 149 -8.43 10.31 9.58
CA LYS A 149 -9.47 11.02 10.35
C LYS A 149 -9.34 12.55 10.32
N GLN A 150 -8.19 13.08 9.92
CA GLN A 150 -7.94 14.52 9.84
C GLN A 150 -6.75 14.81 8.93
N THR A 151 -6.93 15.71 7.96
CA THR A 151 -5.87 16.27 7.12
C THR A 151 -5.62 17.70 7.59
N LEU A 152 -4.38 18.02 7.97
CA LEU A 152 -3.93 19.41 7.98
C LEU A 152 -3.44 19.72 6.58
N THR A 153 -4.31 20.29 5.75
CA THR A 153 -3.92 20.83 4.45
C THR A 153 -3.05 22.05 4.70
N ILE A 154 -1.73 21.92 4.48
CA ILE A 154 -0.86 23.09 4.41
C ILE A 154 -1.12 23.69 3.02
N ASN A 155 -2.05 24.63 2.96
CA ASN A 155 -2.23 25.46 1.77
C ASN A 155 -0.93 26.26 1.60
N GLN A 156 -0.19 25.99 0.52
CA GLN A 156 0.88 26.86 0.02
C GLN A 156 0.28 27.96 -0.83
#